data_AF-D4XT19-F1
#
_entry.id   AF-D4XT19-F1
#
_cell.length_a   1.000
_cell.length_b   1.000
_cell.length_c   1.000
_cell.angle_alpha   90.00
_cell.angle_beta   90.00
_cell.angle_gamma   90.00
#
_symmetry.space_group_name_H-M   'P 1'
#
loop_
_entity.id
_entity.type
_entity.pdbx_description
1 polymer ?
#
loop_
_entity_poly.entity_id
_entity_poly.type
_entity_poly.pdbx_seq_one_letter_code
_entity_poly.pdbx_strand_id
1 'polypeptide(L)'
;MKNIFSVCCLFTISSFAVAQEMKGVSFSHQDWEIYCSNTGTCRAAGYQALDGSENPASLLLTRHAGAKQAVNAEYALSFYDESPISANRLRNIHFYVNGKDLGPVGVDAKEAPLMGKLSTQQVNALLQQSKQKNEIVFKNSAFQWRISDAGMTATLLKMDDFQKRVGTVGALVKKGKADESKVLAARPKIVVKHVKTAAKPYLVLQPKNKQFQSLYSQLMTASFSARDEHFCDGVYDYTSGGAKPQPIALYKLSNKKVLAMSLCWRAAYNEGYGAWVLDESLKGKATFVTEAASYFNEGVISSV
;
A
#
# COMPACT_ATOMS: atom_id res chain seq x y z
N MET A 1 50.73 -37.07 -43.98
CA MET A 1 50.35 -36.93 -42.55
C MET A 1 49.89 -35.49 -42.32
N LYS A 2 48.59 -35.25 -42.13
CA LYS A 2 48.03 -33.94 -41.73
C LYS A 2 46.92 -34.21 -40.74
N ASN A 3 47.19 -33.97 -39.46
CA ASN A 3 46.23 -34.12 -38.37
C ASN A 3 45.25 -32.94 -38.40
N ILE A 4 43.96 -33.23 -38.56
CA ILE A 4 42.88 -32.26 -38.40
C ILE A 4 42.45 -32.32 -36.93
N PHE A 5 42.82 -31.30 -36.16
CA PHE A 5 42.31 -31.09 -34.81
C PHE A 5 40.89 -30.53 -34.89
N SER A 6 39.91 -31.32 -34.44
CA SER A 6 38.53 -30.90 -34.27
C SER A 6 38.40 -30.06 -33.00
N VAL A 7 38.34 -28.74 -33.14
CA VAL A 7 38.06 -27.81 -32.04
C VAL A 7 36.54 -27.82 -31.77
N CYS A 8 36.14 -28.40 -30.65
CA CYS A 8 34.75 -28.40 -30.19
C CYS A 8 34.50 -27.11 -29.39
N CYS A 9 33.89 -26.11 -30.01
CA CYS A 9 33.43 -24.90 -29.32
C CYS A 9 32.17 -25.21 -28.49
N LEU A 10 32.31 -25.29 -27.17
CA LEU A 10 31.19 -25.30 -26.24
C LEU A 10 30.54 -23.90 -26.19
N PHE A 11 29.40 -23.74 -26.86
CA PHE A 11 28.52 -22.59 -26.66
C PHE A 11 27.78 -22.73 -25.32
N THR A 12 28.23 -22.02 -24.29
CA THR A 12 27.46 -21.85 -23.06
C THR A 12 26.29 -20.90 -23.34
N ILE A 13 25.10 -21.47 -23.56
CA ILE A 13 23.86 -20.69 -23.65
C ILE A 13 23.51 -20.27 -22.22
N SER A 14 23.92 -19.07 -21.82
CA SER A 14 23.44 -18.44 -20.59
C SER A 14 21.96 -18.15 -20.75
N SER A 15 21.12 -19.02 -20.20
CA SER A 15 19.69 -18.75 -20.02
C SER A 15 19.54 -17.52 -19.14
N PHE A 16 19.31 -16.36 -19.75
CA PHE A 16 18.80 -15.20 -19.03
C PHE A 16 17.41 -15.57 -18.54
N ALA A 17 17.33 -16.13 -17.32
CA ALA A 17 16.09 -16.28 -16.61
C ALA A 17 15.56 -14.86 -16.35
N VAL A 18 14.64 -14.41 -17.20
CA VAL A 18 13.88 -13.19 -16.95
C VAL A 18 13.13 -13.43 -15.65
N ALA A 19 13.61 -12.83 -14.55
CA ALA A 19 13.01 -13.00 -13.24
C ALA A 19 11.57 -12.48 -13.30
N GLN A 20 10.60 -13.39 -13.41
CA GLN A 20 9.17 -13.07 -13.51
C GLN A 20 8.79 -12.09 -12.41
N GLU A 21 8.15 -10.98 -12.76
CA GLU A 21 7.83 -9.90 -11.83
C GLU A 21 7.01 -10.43 -10.64
N MET A 22 7.42 -10.08 -9.40
CA MET A 22 6.69 -10.48 -8.20
C MET A 22 5.51 -9.56 -8.06
N LYS A 23 4.32 -10.08 -8.36
CA LYS A 23 3.09 -9.35 -8.11
C LYS A 23 2.80 -9.38 -6.60
N GLY A 24 2.51 -8.21 -6.05
CA GLY A 24 1.98 -8.13 -4.70
C GLY A 24 0.63 -8.85 -4.60
N VAL A 25 0.25 -9.26 -3.39
CA VAL A 25 -1.03 -9.90 -3.12
C VAL A 25 -1.70 -9.23 -1.94
N SER A 26 -3.03 -9.14 -2.00
CA SER A 26 -3.88 -8.80 -0.85
C SER A 26 -4.81 -9.98 -0.55
N PHE A 27 -5.19 -10.11 0.72
CA PHE A 27 -6.16 -11.10 1.18
C PHE A 27 -6.78 -10.59 2.48
N SER A 28 -8.08 -10.78 2.65
CA SER A 28 -8.79 -10.50 3.90
C SER A 28 -9.64 -11.69 4.27
N HIS A 29 -9.76 -11.93 5.57
CA HIS A 29 -10.61 -12.96 6.13
C HIS A 29 -11.02 -12.58 7.55
N GLN A 30 -12.33 -12.39 7.76
CA GLN A 30 -12.89 -11.96 9.05
C GLN A 30 -12.20 -10.67 9.52
N ASP A 31 -11.70 -10.63 10.75
CA ASP A 31 -11.15 -9.43 11.39
C ASP A 31 -9.66 -9.23 11.07
N TRP A 32 -9.14 -9.91 10.04
CA TRP A 32 -7.74 -9.86 9.63
C TRP A 32 -7.58 -9.64 8.13
N GLU A 33 -6.52 -8.92 7.79
CA GLU A 33 -6.08 -8.74 6.41
C GLU A 33 -4.57 -8.83 6.26
N ILE A 34 -4.11 -9.04 5.03
CA ILE A 34 -2.69 -9.06 4.69
C ILE A 34 -2.46 -8.44 3.33
N TYR A 35 -1.38 -7.67 3.24
CA TYR A 35 -0.77 -7.25 2.00
C TYR A 35 0.70 -7.67 1.94
N CYS A 36 1.09 -8.31 0.84
CA CYS A 36 2.49 -8.58 0.52
C CYS A 36 2.92 -7.78 -0.71
N SER A 37 4.03 -7.05 -0.58
CA SER A 37 4.55 -6.18 -1.64
C SER A 37 5.24 -6.96 -2.77
N ASN A 38 5.48 -6.26 -3.88
CA ASN A 38 6.35 -6.73 -4.97
C ASN A 38 7.84 -6.90 -4.57
N THR A 39 8.21 -6.53 -3.34
CA THR A 39 9.54 -6.78 -2.76
C THR A 39 9.60 -8.02 -1.88
N GLY A 40 8.45 -8.67 -1.64
CA GLY A 40 8.33 -9.89 -0.86
C GLY A 40 8.01 -9.67 0.63
N THR A 41 7.90 -8.41 1.07
CA THR A 41 7.55 -8.08 2.46
C THR A 41 6.05 -8.19 2.67
N CYS A 42 5.64 -8.93 3.68
CA CYS A 42 4.23 -9.06 4.05
C CYS A 42 3.91 -8.28 5.33
N ARG A 43 2.71 -7.71 5.37
CA ARG A 43 2.11 -7.01 6.49
C ARG A 43 0.72 -7.57 6.72
N ALA A 44 0.50 -8.22 7.87
CA ALA A 44 -0.80 -8.73 8.28
C ALA A 44 -1.32 -7.90 9.46
N ALA A 45 -2.54 -7.38 9.34
CA ALA A 45 -3.20 -6.63 10.38
C ALA A 45 -4.38 -7.43 10.95
N GLY A 46 -4.53 -7.42 12.27
CA GLY A 46 -5.69 -7.93 12.98
C GLY A 46 -6.33 -6.81 13.79
N TYR A 47 -7.66 -6.80 13.85
CA TYR A 47 -8.46 -5.76 14.50
C TYR A 47 -9.26 -6.31 15.69
N GLN A 48 -9.85 -5.42 16.47
CA GLN A 48 -10.91 -5.78 17.41
C GLN A 48 -12.13 -6.36 16.66
N ALA A 49 -12.97 -7.12 17.38
CA ALA A 49 -14.24 -7.57 16.84
C ALA A 49 -15.15 -6.36 16.53
N LEU A 50 -15.89 -6.42 15.42
CA LEU A 50 -16.74 -5.32 14.95
C LEU A 50 -18.09 -5.21 15.67
N ASP A 51 -18.31 -5.97 16.74
CA ASP A 51 -19.56 -5.96 17.51
C ASP A 51 -19.67 -4.78 18.51
N GLY A 52 -18.64 -3.95 18.60
CA GLY A 52 -18.59 -2.78 19.48
C GLY A 52 -18.37 -3.09 20.96
N SER A 53 -18.11 -4.36 21.31
CA SER A 53 -17.92 -4.78 22.71
C SER A 53 -16.55 -4.41 23.28
N GLU A 54 -15.59 -4.08 22.42
CA GLU A 54 -14.19 -3.85 22.77
C GLU A 54 -13.70 -2.50 22.26
N ASN A 55 -12.82 -1.85 23.05
CA ASN A 55 -12.13 -0.63 22.61
C ASN A 55 -11.39 -0.88 21.29
N PRO A 56 -11.34 0.09 20.36
CA PRO A 56 -10.69 -0.11 19.07
C PRO A 56 -9.20 -0.43 19.25
N ALA A 57 -8.72 -1.48 18.59
CA ALA A 57 -7.36 -1.93 18.71
C ALA A 57 -6.90 -2.68 17.46
N SER A 58 -5.63 -2.51 17.09
CA SER A 58 -5.04 -3.28 16.00
C SER A 58 -3.65 -3.81 16.33
N LEU A 59 -3.30 -4.91 15.67
CA LEU A 59 -1.99 -5.52 15.72
C LEU A 59 -1.47 -5.72 14.29
N LEU A 60 -0.32 -5.13 13.98
CA LEU A 60 0.35 -5.20 12.68
C LEU A 60 1.58 -6.10 12.76
N LEU A 61 1.53 -7.25 12.09
CA LEU A 61 2.64 -8.18 11.94
C LEU A 61 3.36 -7.95 10.61
N THR A 62 4.67 -7.69 10.65
CA THR A 62 5.50 -7.49 9.45
C THR A 62 6.59 -8.54 9.35
N ARG A 63 6.73 -9.17 8.17
CA ARG A 63 7.85 -10.09 7.87
C ARG A 63 8.43 -9.82 6.48
N HIS A 64 9.73 -9.58 6.41
CA HIS A 64 10.48 -9.48 5.15
C HIS A 64 10.62 -10.84 4.46
N ALA A 65 10.80 -10.83 3.14
CA ALA A 65 11.21 -12.02 2.38
C ALA A 65 12.70 -12.36 2.64
N GLY A 66 13.07 -13.61 2.35
CA GLY A 66 14.40 -14.17 2.60
C GLY A 66 14.42 -15.10 3.81
N ALA A 67 15.50 -15.87 3.94
CA ALA A 67 15.69 -16.79 5.06
C ALA A 67 15.96 -16.04 6.38
N LYS A 68 15.60 -16.68 7.50
CA LYS A 68 15.82 -16.23 8.88
C LYS A 68 15.26 -14.84 9.20
N GLN A 69 14.21 -14.43 8.48
CA GLN A 69 13.54 -13.15 8.74
C GLN A 69 12.57 -13.28 9.90
N ALA A 70 12.76 -12.45 10.93
CA ALA A 70 11.86 -12.36 12.06
C ALA A 70 10.53 -11.68 11.68
N VAL A 71 9.48 -12.00 12.43
CA VAL A 71 8.25 -11.22 12.45
C VAL A 71 8.40 -10.13 13.50
N ASN A 72 8.06 -8.90 13.15
CA ASN A 72 7.91 -7.80 14.10
C ASN A 72 6.42 -7.51 14.28
N ALA A 73 6.03 -7.03 15.47
CA ALA A 73 4.66 -6.63 15.74
C ALA A 73 4.59 -5.20 16.31
N GLU A 74 3.74 -4.40 15.70
CA GLU A 74 3.32 -3.08 16.16
C GLU A 74 1.86 -3.16 16.60
N TYR A 75 1.46 -2.34 17.56
CA TYR A 75 0.08 -2.27 18.01
C TYR A 75 -0.39 -0.81 18.07
N ALA A 76 -1.70 -0.63 17.90
CA ALA A 76 -2.38 0.65 18.07
C ALA A 76 -3.60 0.43 18.97
N LEU A 77 -3.70 1.16 20.07
CA LEU A 77 -4.80 1.07 21.04
C LEU A 77 -5.54 2.41 21.10
N SER A 78 -6.83 2.41 20.81
CA SER A 78 -7.67 3.60 20.80
C SER A 78 -8.84 3.46 21.76
N PHE A 79 -9.60 4.53 21.92
CA PHE A 79 -10.79 4.59 22.75
C PHE A 79 -11.95 5.07 21.88
N TYR A 80 -13.18 4.66 22.17
CA TYR A 80 -14.36 5.23 21.50
C TYR A 80 -14.59 6.67 21.94
N ASP A 81 -14.37 6.96 23.22
CA ASP A 81 -14.56 8.29 23.77
C ASP A 81 -13.23 9.07 23.72
N GLU A 82 -13.18 10.09 22.87
CA GLU A 82 -12.09 11.05 22.78
C GLU A 82 -12.14 12.05 23.95
N SER A 83 -11.70 11.61 25.13
CA SER A 83 -11.36 12.51 26.23
C SER A 83 -9.88 12.34 26.56
N PRO A 84 -9.15 13.43 26.87
CA PRO A 84 -7.74 13.32 27.18
C PRO A 84 -7.54 12.36 28.35
N ILE A 85 -6.88 11.23 28.08
CA ILE A 85 -6.65 10.20 29.08
C ILE A 85 -5.40 10.58 29.87
N SER A 86 -5.58 10.76 31.18
CA SER A 86 -4.46 11.01 32.08
C SER A 86 -3.41 9.91 31.94
N ALA A 87 -2.15 10.32 31.73
CA ALA A 87 -1.02 9.41 31.58
C ALA A 87 -0.90 8.40 32.74
N ASN A 88 -1.36 8.74 33.94
CA ASN A 88 -1.36 7.83 35.09
C ASN A 88 -2.27 6.62 34.88
N ARG A 89 -3.37 6.75 34.14
CA ARG A 89 -4.29 5.64 33.81
C ARG A 89 -3.74 4.73 32.71
N LEU A 90 -2.72 5.18 31.97
CA LEU A 90 -2.05 4.42 30.90
C LEU A 90 -0.81 3.67 31.40
N ARG A 91 -0.49 3.77 32.69
CA ARG A 91 0.63 3.03 33.27
C ARG A 91 0.33 1.54 33.32
N ASN A 92 1.40 0.75 33.24
CA ASN A 92 1.37 -0.70 33.49
C ASN A 92 0.38 -1.46 32.60
N ILE A 93 0.28 -1.08 31.33
CA ILE A 93 -0.41 -1.89 30.32
C ILE A 93 0.46 -3.11 30.02
N HIS A 94 -0.15 -4.28 30.10
CA HIS A 94 0.51 -5.56 29.84
C HIS A 94 -0.14 -6.26 28.66
N PHE A 95 0.66 -7.06 27.96
CA PHE A 95 0.21 -7.89 26.85
C PHE A 95 -0.03 -9.32 27.31
N TYR A 96 -1.19 -9.86 26.98
CA TYR A 96 -1.63 -11.20 27.36
C TYR A 96 -2.01 -12.01 26.14
N VAL A 97 -1.66 -13.30 26.18
CA VAL A 97 -2.17 -14.30 25.22
C VAL A 97 -2.67 -15.50 26.01
N ASN A 98 -3.95 -15.86 25.82
CA ASN A 98 -4.62 -16.97 26.49
C ASN A 98 -4.47 -16.92 28.02
N GLY A 99 -4.69 -15.72 28.59
CA GLY A 99 -4.54 -15.45 30.02
C GLY A 99 -3.10 -15.37 30.55
N LYS A 100 -2.09 -15.75 29.76
CA LYS A 100 -0.67 -15.65 30.16
C LYS A 100 -0.17 -14.21 30.01
N ASP A 101 0.33 -13.63 31.10
CA ASP A 101 1.02 -12.35 31.09
C ASP A 101 2.37 -12.47 30.36
N LEU A 102 2.55 -11.69 29.30
CA LEU A 102 3.78 -11.62 28.50
C LEU A 102 4.57 -10.34 28.78
N GLY A 103 4.22 -9.61 29.84
CA GLY A 103 4.93 -8.46 30.34
C GLY A 103 4.38 -7.11 29.87
N PRO A 104 4.96 -6.02 30.38
CA PRO A 104 4.51 -4.66 30.10
C PRO A 104 4.76 -4.26 28.65
N VAL A 105 3.96 -3.32 28.17
CA VAL A 105 4.15 -2.63 26.89
C VAL A 105 4.17 -1.12 27.10
N GLY A 106 4.99 -0.40 26.33
CA GLY A 106 5.15 1.04 26.44
C GLY A 106 4.30 1.80 25.42
N VAL A 107 3.55 2.80 25.88
CA VAL A 107 2.73 3.70 25.06
C VAL A 107 3.17 5.16 25.26
N ASP A 108 3.04 5.98 24.21
CA ASP A 108 3.15 7.44 24.35
C ASP A 108 1.75 8.04 24.55
N ALA A 109 1.51 8.62 25.73
CA ALA A 109 0.24 9.26 26.08
C ALA A 109 -0.09 10.51 25.23
N LYS A 110 0.84 10.99 24.41
CA LYS A 110 0.63 12.11 23.47
C LYS A 110 0.15 11.65 22.10
N GLU A 111 0.22 10.35 21.81
CA GLU A 111 -0.26 9.78 20.56
C GLU A 111 -1.72 9.30 20.71
N ALA A 112 -2.53 9.55 19.69
CA ALA A 112 -3.87 9.01 19.56
C ALA A 112 -4.02 8.50 18.12
N PRO A 113 -4.12 7.17 17.89
CA PRO A 113 -4.13 6.09 18.89
C PRO A 113 -2.79 5.91 19.62
N LEU A 114 -2.81 5.19 20.75
CA LEU A 114 -1.60 4.81 21.50
C LEU A 114 -0.82 3.76 20.71
N MET A 115 0.34 4.13 20.17
CA MET A 115 1.16 3.23 19.38
C MET A 115 2.28 2.60 20.20
N GLY A 116 2.71 1.41 19.80
CA GLY A 116 3.90 0.78 20.36
C GLY A 116 4.35 -0.46 19.60
N LYS A 117 5.42 -1.08 20.10
CA LYS A 117 6.02 -2.30 19.56
C LYS A 117 6.05 -3.40 20.61
N LEU A 118 5.72 -4.62 20.20
CA LEU A 118 5.95 -5.80 21.05
C LEU A 118 7.42 -6.19 21.00
N SER A 119 7.93 -6.71 22.12
CA SER A 119 9.25 -7.33 22.17
C SER A 119 9.29 -8.63 21.36
N THR A 120 10.48 -9.05 20.92
CA THR A 120 10.67 -10.33 20.21
C THR A 120 10.11 -11.52 20.99
N GLN A 121 10.19 -11.50 22.32
CA GLN A 121 9.66 -12.56 23.18
C GLN A 121 8.12 -12.61 23.14
N GLN A 122 7.46 -11.45 23.23
CA GLN A 122 6.01 -11.31 23.12
C GLN A 122 5.52 -11.75 21.74
N VAL A 123 6.19 -11.34 20.67
CA VAL A 123 5.86 -11.75 19.30
C VAL A 123 5.98 -13.26 19.12
N ASN A 124 7.07 -13.85 19.60
CA ASN A 124 7.27 -15.30 19.51
C ASN A 124 6.21 -16.07 20.31
N ALA A 125 5.84 -15.59 21.50
CA ALA A 125 4.80 -16.20 22.33
C ALA A 125 3.42 -16.17 21.65
N LEU A 126 3.07 -15.05 21.01
CA LEU A 126 1.85 -14.95 20.20
C LEU A 126 1.87 -15.93 19.02
N LEU A 127 2.94 -15.93 18.24
CA LEU A 127 3.06 -16.76 17.03
C LEU A 127 3.14 -18.26 17.33
N GLN A 128 3.50 -18.66 18.54
CA GLN A 128 3.40 -20.06 18.98
C GLN A 128 1.95 -20.55 19.03
N GLN A 129 0.97 -19.66 19.19
CA GLN A 129 -0.44 -19.98 19.28
C GLN A 129 -1.20 -19.80 17.94
N SER A 130 -0.50 -19.56 16.84
CA SER A 130 -1.04 -19.22 15.51
C SER A 130 -1.99 -20.24 14.86
N LYS A 131 -2.12 -21.44 15.44
CA LYS A 131 -3.03 -22.52 14.96
C LYS A 131 -4.28 -22.67 15.81
N GLN A 132 -4.32 -22.03 16.96
CA GLN A 132 -5.34 -22.23 17.98
C GLN A 132 -6.29 -21.04 17.97
N LYS A 133 -7.42 -21.21 18.66
CA LYS A 133 -8.19 -20.04 19.09
C LYS A 133 -7.41 -19.30 20.15
N ASN A 134 -7.41 -17.97 20.08
CA ASN A 134 -6.62 -17.12 20.94
C ASN A 134 -7.45 -16.04 21.58
N GLU A 135 -7.15 -15.76 22.85
CA GLU A 135 -7.50 -14.51 23.50
C GLU A 135 -6.26 -13.63 23.51
N ILE A 136 -6.26 -12.57 22.70
CA ILE A 136 -5.14 -11.62 22.56
C ILE A 136 -5.56 -10.30 23.18
N VAL A 137 -4.97 -9.93 24.31
CA VAL A 137 -5.46 -8.82 25.14
C VAL A 137 -4.33 -7.89 25.57
N PHE A 138 -4.55 -6.59 25.47
CA PHE A 138 -3.80 -5.57 26.17
C PHE A 138 -4.65 -5.07 27.33
N LYS A 139 -4.12 -5.04 28.55
CA LYS A 139 -4.90 -4.51 29.68
C LYS A 139 -4.04 -3.98 30.82
N ASN A 140 -4.65 -3.13 31.62
CA ASN A 140 -4.23 -2.79 32.98
C ASN A 140 -5.46 -2.79 33.90
N SER A 141 -5.38 -2.14 35.06
CA SER A 141 -6.52 -2.05 35.98
C SER A 141 -7.66 -1.14 35.50
N ALA A 142 -7.42 -0.28 34.51
CA ALA A 142 -8.37 0.73 34.05
C ALA A 142 -8.96 0.43 32.66
N PHE A 143 -8.21 -0.25 31.80
CA PHE A 143 -8.52 -0.43 30.40
C PHE A 143 -8.22 -1.84 29.92
N GLN A 144 -8.98 -2.27 28.93
CA GLN A 144 -8.78 -3.50 28.20
C GLN A 144 -9.02 -3.24 26.71
N TRP A 145 -8.18 -3.86 25.88
CA TRP A 145 -8.34 -3.98 24.45
C TRP A 145 -8.16 -5.43 24.07
N ARG A 146 -9.04 -5.94 23.22
CA ARG A 146 -8.95 -7.30 22.70
C ARG A 146 -8.79 -7.25 21.18
N ILE A 147 -7.77 -7.94 20.69
CA ILE A 147 -7.60 -8.21 19.26
C ILE A 147 -8.37 -9.51 18.98
N SER A 148 -9.24 -9.48 17.98
CA SER A 148 -9.94 -10.67 17.51
C SER A 148 -8.94 -11.69 16.94
N ASP A 149 -9.12 -12.97 17.22
CA ASP A 149 -8.35 -14.05 16.58
C ASP A 149 -9.01 -14.57 15.29
N ALA A 150 -10.24 -14.09 15.00
CA ALA A 150 -11.05 -14.50 13.86
C ALA A 150 -10.36 -14.11 12.55
N GLY A 151 -9.74 -15.10 11.91
CA GLY A 151 -9.03 -14.94 10.65
C GLY A 151 -7.51 -14.89 10.76
N MET A 152 -6.94 -14.78 11.97
CA MET A 152 -5.49 -14.75 12.20
C MET A 152 -4.78 -15.93 11.54
N THR A 153 -5.26 -17.16 11.77
CA THR A 153 -4.63 -18.38 11.22
C THR A 153 -4.61 -18.37 9.69
N ALA A 154 -5.71 -17.98 9.05
CA ALA A 154 -5.83 -17.97 7.59
C ALA A 154 -4.89 -16.92 6.98
N THR A 155 -4.87 -15.72 7.55
CA THR A 155 -4.03 -14.60 7.13
C THR A 155 -2.53 -14.89 7.32
N LEU A 156 -2.14 -15.49 8.45
CA LEU A 156 -0.76 -15.92 8.67
C LEU A 156 -0.35 -17.09 7.77
N LEU A 157 -1.27 -18.01 7.46
CA LEU A 157 -1.02 -19.07 6.48
C LEU A 157 -0.83 -18.49 5.08
N LYS A 158 -1.58 -17.46 4.70
CA LYS A 158 -1.40 -16.74 3.43
C LYS A 158 -0.03 -16.06 3.36
N MET A 159 0.47 -15.54 4.48
CA MET A 159 1.84 -15.02 4.59
C MET A 159 2.88 -16.11 4.33
N ASP A 160 2.73 -17.27 4.97
CA ASP A 160 3.64 -18.41 4.77
C ASP A 160 3.59 -18.92 3.32
N ASP A 161 2.41 -19.00 2.72
CA ASP A 161 2.21 -19.43 1.33
C ASP A 161 2.94 -18.51 0.34
N PHE A 162 2.67 -17.20 0.42
CA PHE A 162 3.30 -16.22 -0.46
C PHE A 162 4.83 -16.24 -0.34
N GLN A 163 5.36 -16.34 0.89
CA GLN A 163 6.79 -16.37 1.14
C GLN A 163 7.41 -17.77 0.98
N LYS A 164 6.64 -18.78 0.54
CA LYS A 164 7.08 -20.17 0.34
C LYS A 164 7.68 -20.81 1.59
N ARG A 165 7.04 -20.55 2.74
CA ARG A 165 7.45 -21.00 4.08
C ARG A 165 6.62 -22.16 4.62
N VAL A 166 5.49 -22.52 4.00
CA VAL A 166 4.67 -23.67 4.43
C VAL A 166 5.53 -24.94 4.47
N GLY A 167 5.51 -25.66 5.60
CA GLY A 167 6.31 -26.87 5.81
C GLY A 167 7.78 -26.64 6.17
N THR A 168 8.23 -25.39 6.25
CA THR A 168 9.58 -25.04 6.72
C THR A 168 9.64 -24.89 8.24
N VAL A 169 10.85 -24.87 8.80
CA VAL A 169 11.09 -24.60 10.22
C VAL A 169 10.63 -23.22 10.66
N GLY A 170 10.61 -22.23 9.76
CA GLY A 170 10.19 -20.85 10.03
C GLY A 170 8.79 -20.49 9.53
N ALA A 171 7.93 -21.48 9.26
CA ALA A 171 6.51 -21.23 9.04
C ALA A 171 5.87 -20.68 10.33
N LEU A 172 4.91 -19.76 10.21
CA LEU A 172 4.12 -19.27 11.34
C LEU A 172 3.05 -20.28 11.72
N VAL A 173 2.34 -20.81 10.72
CA VAL A 173 1.21 -21.71 10.94
C VAL A 173 1.66 -23.14 10.70
N LYS A 174 1.81 -23.60 9.45
CA LYS A 174 2.13 -25.01 9.14
C LYS A 174 3.64 -25.27 9.17
N LYS A 175 4.23 -25.29 10.36
CA LYS A 175 5.65 -25.68 10.58
C LYS A 175 5.93 -27.10 10.11
N GLY A 176 7.12 -27.33 9.56
CA GLY A 176 7.62 -28.65 9.19
C GLY A 176 9.13 -28.74 9.37
N LYS A 177 9.77 -29.71 8.71
CA LYS A 177 11.20 -30.01 8.86
C LYS A 177 12.09 -29.40 7.77
N ALA A 178 11.51 -28.83 6.71
CA ALA A 178 12.29 -28.27 5.62
C ALA A 178 13.06 -27.03 6.11
N ASP A 179 14.29 -26.88 5.63
CA ASP A 179 15.04 -25.65 5.83
C ASP A 179 14.45 -24.49 5.00
N GLU A 180 15.05 -23.31 5.14
CA GLU A 180 14.59 -22.10 4.44
C GLU A 180 15.33 -21.84 3.11
N SER A 181 16.02 -22.82 2.52
CA SER A 181 16.77 -22.64 1.27
C SER A 181 15.88 -22.30 0.07
N LYS A 182 14.60 -22.68 0.12
CA LYS A 182 13.60 -22.47 -0.96
C LYS A 182 12.57 -21.38 -0.67
N VAL A 183 12.72 -20.63 0.43
CA VAL A 183 11.80 -19.52 0.71
C VAL A 183 11.98 -18.40 -0.31
N LEU A 184 10.95 -17.58 -0.46
CA LEU A 184 10.98 -16.44 -1.37
C LEU A 184 12.11 -15.48 -1.01
N ALA A 185 13.02 -15.21 -1.94
CA ALA A 185 14.06 -14.21 -1.78
C ALA A 185 13.48 -12.79 -1.88
N ALA A 186 14.02 -11.85 -1.09
CA ALA A 186 13.66 -10.45 -1.19
C ALA A 186 14.06 -9.87 -2.56
N ARG A 187 13.24 -8.95 -3.07
CA ARG A 187 13.59 -8.18 -4.27
C ARG A 187 13.97 -6.75 -3.92
N PRO A 188 14.88 -6.14 -4.70
CA PRO A 188 15.24 -4.75 -4.48
C PRO A 188 14.02 -3.84 -4.66
N LYS A 189 13.95 -2.81 -3.83
CA LYS A 189 12.95 -1.74 -3.99
C LYS A 189 13.24 -0.99 -5.28
N ILE A 190 12.19 -0.66 -6.03
CA ILE A 190 12.30 0.27 -7.15
C ILE A 190 12.60 1.66 -6.55
N VAL A 191 13.71 2.26 -6.96
CA VAL A 191 14.04 3.63 -6.59
C VAL A 191 13.47 4.56 -7.65
N VAL A 192 12.39 5.24 -7.32
CA VAL A 192 11.87 6.33 -8.14
C VAL A 192 12.62 7.59 -7.78
N LYS A 193 13.39 8.14 -8.72
CA LYS A 193 14.05 9.43 -8.54
C LYS A 193 13.05 10.53 -8.83
N HIS A 194 12.72 11.30 -7.79
CA HIS A 194 11.93 12.50 -7.94
C HIS A 194 12.69 13.54 -8.77
N VAL A 195 12.04 14.06 -9.81
CA VAL A 195 12.55 15.16 -10.62
C VAL A 195 11.74 16.39 -10.27
N LYS A 196 12.39 17.40 -9.69
CA LYS A 196 11.75 18.68 -9.40
C LYS A 196 11.37 19.39 -10.69
N THR A 197 10.11 19.79 -10.78
CA THR A 197 9.59 20.64 -11.86
C THR A 197 9.20 22.01 -11.31
N ALA A 198 8.85 22.95 -12.21
CA ALA A 198 8.21 24.19 -11.79
C ALA A 198 6.85 23.87 -11.11
N ALA A 199 6.54 24.59 -10.04
CA ALA A 199 5.26 24.47 -9.32
C ALA A 199 4.09 25.14 -10.06
N LYS A 200 4.38 26.16 -10.89
CA LYS A 200 3.36 26.89 -11.64
C LYS A 200 3.25 26.34 -13.06
N PRO A 201 2.04 26.30 -13.65
CA PRO A 201 1.89 25.97 -15.06
C PRO A 201 2.59 27.05 -15.90
N TYR A 202 3.22 26.63 -17.00
CA TYR A 202 3.81 27.58 -17.95
C TYR A 202 2.76 28.19 -18.89
N LEU A 203 1.61 27.51 -19.03
CA LEU A 203 0.49 27.93 -19.87
C LEU A 203 -0.82 27.41 -19.27
N VAL A 204 -1.86 28.25 -19.30
CA VAL A 204 -3.24 27.85 -18.99
C VAL A 204 -4.11 28.15 -20.21
N LEU A 205 -4.65 27.11 -20.82
CA LEU A 205 -5.55 27.21 -21.97
C LEU A 205 -6.99 27.36 -21.48
N GLN A 206 -7.59 28.50 -21.80
CA GLN A 206 -9.00 28.75 -21.56
C GLN A 206 -9.86 28.06 -22.64
N PRO A 207 -11.11 27.64 -22.36
CA PRO A 207 -11.99 26.98 -23.34
C PRO A 207 -12.18 27.72 -24.68
N LYS A 208 -12.05 29.05 -24.67
CA LYS A 208 -12.14 29.92 -25.86
C LYS A 208 -10.90 29.91 -26.75
N ASN A 209 -9.78 29.34 -26.29
CA ASN A 209 -8.54 29.32 -27.06
C ASN A 209 -8.65 28.32 -28.23
N LYS A 210 -8.13 28.68 -29.42
CA LYS A 210 -8.17 27.80 -30.61
C LYS A 210 -7.49 26.44 -30.38
N GLN A 211 -6.41 26.39 -29.61
CA GLN A 211 -5.68 25.17 -29.30
C GLN A 211 -6.41 24.29 -28.28
N PHE A 212 -7.32 24.86 -27.48
CA PHE A 212 -8.04 24.15 -26.43
C PHE A 212 -8.82 22.96 -26.98
N GLN A 213 -9.60 23.17 -28.04
CA GLN A 213 -10.53 22.14 -28.55
C GLN A 213 -9.80 20.87 -29.01
N SER A 214 -8.70 21.04 -29.76
CA SER A 214 -7.89 19.90 -30.22
C SER A 214 -7.25 19.15 -29.05
N LEU A 215 -6.72 19.87 -28.06
CA LEU A 215 -6.10 19.24 -26.91
C LEU A 215 -7.15 18.55 -26.03
N TYR A 216 -8.26 19.23 -25.71
CA TYR A 216 -9.35 18.71 -24.90
C TYR A 216 -9.87 17.38 -25.48
N SER A 217 -10.16 17.33 -26.78
CA SER A 217 -10.56 16.09 -27.45
C SER A 217 -9.52 14.96 -27.32
N GLN A 218 -8.22 15.28 -27.45
CA GLN A 218 -7.14 14.32 -27.26
C GLN A 218 -7.07 13.80 -25.80
N LEU A 219 -7.32 14.65 -24.81
CA LEU A 219 -7.32 14.25 -23.40
C LEU A 219 -8.51 13.36 -23.06
N MET A 220 -9.71 13.71 -23.52
CA MET A 220 -10.93 12.94 -23.26
C MET A 220 -10.89 11.56 -23.92
N THR A 221 -10.30 11.46 -25.12
CA THR A 221 -10.13 10.16 -25.82
C THR A 221 -9.06 9.26 -25.18
N ALA A 222 -8.18 9.81 -24.33
CA ALA A 222 -7.16 9.06 -23.61
C ALA A 222 -7.68 8.43 -22.30
N SER A 223 -9.00 8.36 -22.10
CA SER A 223 -9.63 7.85 -20.87
C SER A 223 -9.25 6.41 -20.53
N PHE A 224 -9.33 6.08 -19.23
CA PHE A 224 -9.04 4.73 -18.72
C PHE A 224 -10.01 3.66 -19.24
N SER A 225 -11.27 4.04 -19.43
CA SER A 225 -12.33 3.22 -19.98
C SER A 225 -12.95 3.95 -21.18
N ALA A 226 -12.90 3.35 -22.37
CA ALA A 226 -13.68 3.81 -23.52
C ALA A 226 -15.21 3.62 -23.32
N ARG A 227 -15.69 3.57 -22.06
CA ARG A 227 -17.04 3.14 -21.66
C ARG A 227 -17.77 4.07 -20.68
N ASP A 228 -17.12 5.09 -20.13
CA ASP A 228 -17.82 6.08 -19.30
C ASP A 228 -18.17 7.30 -20.15
N GLU A 229 -19.46 7.45 -20.46
CA GLU A 229 -20.01 8.57 -21.23
C GLU A 229 -19.84 9.94 -20.54
N HIS A 230 -19.39 9.94 -19.27
CA HIS A 230 -19.21 11.14 -18.44
C HIS A 230 -17.78 11.32 -17.91
N PHE A 231 -16.79 10.73 -18.58
CA PHE A 231 -15.40 10.82 -18.14
C PHE A 231 -14.88 12.26 -18.28
N CYS A 232 -14.68 12.91 -17.14
CA CYS A 232 -14.01 14.21 -17.07
C CYS A 232 -14.71 15.35 -17.82
N ASP A 233 -16.04 15.30 -17.92
CA ASP A 233 -16.85 16.32 -18.61
C ASP A 233 -16.70 17.73 -17.98
N GLY A 234 -16.17 17.81 -16.76
CA GLY A 234 -15.91 19.04 -16.03
C GLY A 234 -16.92 19.28 -14.91
N VAL A 235 -17.20 20.55 -14.63
CA VAL A 235 -18.16 20.94 -13.58
C VAL A 235 -19.54 21.11 -14.18
N TYR A 236 -20.53 20.46 -13.57
CA TYR A 236 -21.94 20.64 -13.93
C TYR A 236 -22.38 22.07 -13.68
N ASP A 237 -22.84 22.74 -14.73
CA ASP A 237 -23.42 24.06 -14.67
C ASP A 237 -24.95 23.96 -14.77
N TYR A 238 -25.60 24.16 -13.63
CA TYR A 238 -27.06 24.12 -13.50
C TYR A 238 -27.78 25.14 -14.39
N THR A 239 -27.12 26.24 -14.79
CA THR A 239 -27.73 27.24 -15.67
C THR A 239 -27.81 26.81 -17.12
N SER A 240 -26.86 25.97 -17.56
CA SER A 240 -26.80 25.44 -18.93
C SER A 240 -27.25 23.98 -19.04
N GLY A 241 -27.55 23.33 -17.92
CA GLY A 241 -28.07 21.96 -17.88
C GLY A 241 -27.06 20.90 -18.29
N GLY A 242 -25.76 21.16 -18.08
CA GLY A 242 -24.70 20.25 -18.50
C GLY A 242 -23.33 20.60 -17.94
N ALA A 243 -22.39 19.68 -18.09
CA ALA A 243 -21.00 19.91 -17.71
C ALA A 243 -20.30 20.85 -18.70
N LYS A 244 -19.47 21.76 -18.18
CA LYS A 244 -18.68 22.69 -18.98
C LYS A 244 -17.20 22.32 -18.98
N PRO A 245 -16.54 22.34 -20.16
CA PRO A 245 -15.10 22.17 -20.24
C PRO A 245 -14.37 23.20 -19.36
N GLN A 246 -13.42 22.72 -18.56
CA GLN A 246 -12.64 23.53 -17.64
C GLN A 246 -11.30 23.94 -18.27
N PRO A 247 -10.64 25.01 -17.77
CA PRO A 247 -9.31 25.38 -18.24
C PRO A 247 -8.30 24.22 -18.14
N ILE A 248 -7.35 24.17 -19.06
CA ILE A 248 -6.26 23.18 -19.04
C ILE A 248 -4.97 23.87 -18.62
N ALA A 249 -4.43 23.51 -17.46
CA ALA A 249 -3.13 23.95 -16.98
C ALA A 249 -2.03 23.00 -17.50
N LEU A 250 -0.96 23.57 -18.06
CA LEU A 250 0.15 22.82 -18.64
C LEU A 250 1.44 23.06 -17.84
N TYR A 251 2.07 21.97 -17.39
CA TYR A 251 3.31 21.98 -16.63
C TYR A 251 4.41 21.28 -17.44
N LYS A 252 5.61 21.85 -17.45
CA LYS A 252 6.76 21.20 -18.10
C LYS A 252 7.25 20.05 -17.22
N LEU A 253 7.46 18.89 -17.85
CA LEU A 253 8.15 17.74 -17.29
C LEU A 253 9.51 17.57 -17.97
N SER A 254 10.28 16.57 -17.55
CA SER A 254 11.53 16.19 -18.23
C SER A 254 11.26 15.54 -19.60
N ASN A 255 12.31 15.39 -20.41
CA ASN A 255 12.28 14.65 -21.67
C ASN A 255 11.21 15.13 -22.66
N LYS A 256 11.02 16.45 -22.77
CA LYS A 256 10.05 17.06 -23.68
C LYS A 256 8.61 16.57 -23.46
N LYS A 257 8.28 16.27 -22.21
CA LYS A 257 6.92 15.92 -21.79
C LYS A 257 6.29 17.09 -21.06
N VAL A 258 4.96 17.11 -21.09
CA VAL A 258 4.15 18.05 -20.35
C VAL A 258 3.05 17.29 -19.61
N LEU A 259 2.70 17.79 -18.43
CA LEU A 259 1.52 17.38 -17.69
C LEU A 259 0.40 18.36 -18.05
N ALA A 260 -0.70 17.86 -18.56
CA ALA A 260 -1.96 18.59 -18.68
C ALA A 260 -2.85 18.25 -17.50
N MET A 261 -3.37 19.28 -16.83
CA MET A 261 -4.36 19.12 -15.77
C MET A 261 -5.60 19.96 -16.04
N SER A 262 -6.77 19.38 -15.81
CA SER A 262 -8.05 20.09 -15.91
C SER A 262 -9.00 19.58 -14.84
N LEU A 263 -9.86 20.47 -14.32
CA LEU A 263 -10.86 20.10 -13.34
C LEU A 263 -11.87 19.14 -14.00
N CYS A 264 -11.97 17.95 -13.42
CA CYS A 264 -12.57 16.77 -14.02
C CYS A 264 -13.99 16.52 -13.49
N TRP A 265 -14.11 16.63 -12.18
CA TRP A 265 -15.37 16.50 -11.46
C TRP A 265 -15.31 17.36 -10.20
N ARG A 266 -16.49 17.76 -9.72
CA ARG A 266 -16.67 18.47 -8.46
C ARG A 266 -17.92 17.93 -7.77
N ALA A 267 -17.75 17.50 -6.53
CA ALA A 267 -18.82 17.07 -5.64
C ALA A 267 -18.98 18.08 -4.48
N ALA A 268 -19.78 17.74 -3.46
CA ALA A 268 -20.19 18.68 -2.42
C ALA A 268 -19.03 19.28 -1.61
N TYR A 269 -17.96 18.50 -1.38
CA TYR A 269 -16.84 18.90 -0.51
C TYR A 269 -15.46 18.67 -1.12
N ASN A 270 -15.41 18.16 -2.35
CA ASN A 270 -14.19 17.74 -3.00
C ASN A 270 -14.27 17.93 -4.51
N GLU A 271 -13.10 18.03 -5.12
CA GLU A 271 -12.94 18.07 -6.56
C GLU A 271 -11.74 17.23 -6.97
N GLY A 272 -11.77 16.74 -8.20
CA GLY A 272 -10.69 15.97 -8.78
C GLY A 272 -10.29 16.56 -10.13
N TYR A 273 -8.98 16.60 -10.35
CA TYR A 273 -8.37 17.03 -11.60
C TYR A 273 -7.94 15.80 -12.38
N GLY A 274 -8.29 15.79 -13.65
CA GLY A 274 -7.76 14.88 -14.64
C GLY A 274 -6.32 15.27 -14.93
N ALA A 275 -5.43 14.30 -14.98
CA ALA A 275 -4.02 14.47 -15.22
C ALA A 275 -3.58 13.56 -16.37
N TRP A 276 -2.92 14.14 -17.38
CA TRP A 276 -2.40 13.41 -18.53
C TRP A 276 -0.98 13.84 -18.85
N VAL A 277 -0.15 12.87 -19.23
CA VAL A 277 1.19 13.12 -19.77
C VAL A 277 1.15 13.03 -21.29
N LEU A 278 1.72 14.05 -21.95
CA LEU A 278 1.84 14.09 -23.40
C LEU A 278 3.15 14.76 -23.82
N ASP A 279 3.40 14.76 -25.12
CA ASP A 279 4.56 15.43 -25.71
C ASP A 279 4.45 16.96 -25.63
N GLU A 280 5.58 17.67 -25.50
CA GLU A 280 5.61 19.14 -25.40
C GLU A 280 5.04 19.84 -26.63
N SER A 281 5.02 19.17 -27.78
CA SER A 281 4.36 19.66 -29.00
C SER A 281 2.83 19.75 -28.87
N LEU A 282 2.25 19.19 -27.80
CA LEU A 282 0.81 19.06 -27.57
C LEU A 282 0.09 18.27 -28.67
N LYS A 283 0.83 17.40 -29.38
CA LYS A 283 0.35 16.53 -30.44
C LYS A 283 0.59 15.07 -30.07
N GLY A 284 -0.14 14.16 -30.71
CA GLY A 284 0.05 12.72 -30.55
C GLY A 284 -0.88 12.10 -29.51
N LYS A 285 -0.46 11.01 -28.87
CA LYS A 285 -1.28 10.31 -27.87
C LYS A 285 -1.03 10.89 -26.47
N ALA A 286 -2.09 11.22 -25.76
CA ALA A 286 -2.03 11.50 -24.32
C ALA A 286 -2.10 10.19 -23.52
N THR A 287 -1.39 10.15 -22.39
CA THR A 287 -1.45 9.05 -21.43
C THR A 287 -2.15 9.55 -20.18
N PHE A 288 -3.33 9.00 -19.90
CA PHE A 288 -4.03 9.28 -18.65
C PHE A 288 -3.25 8.77 -17.44
N VAL A 289 -3.23 9.58 -16.38
CA VAL A 289 -2.54 9.28 -15.13
C VAL A 289 -3.55 9.04 -14.00
N THR A 290 -4.45 10.00 -13.77
CA THR A 290 -5.47 9.94 -12.72
C THR A 290 -6.52 11.04 -12.91
N GLU A 291 -7.70 10.86 -12.34
CA GLU A 291 -8.76 11.88 -12.20
C GLU A 291 -8.97 12.31 -10.74
N ALA A 292 -8.20 11.73 -9.82
CA ALA A 292 -8.26 11.99 -8.38
C ALA A 292 -7.16 12.96 -7.92
N ALA A 293 -6.54 13.73 -8.84
CA ALA A 293 -5.56 14.72 -8.42
C ALA A 293 -6.24 15.90 -7.73
N SER A 294 -5.69 16.41 -6.64
CA SER A 294 -6.12 17.68 -6.03
C SER A 294 -5.23 18.83 -6.48
N TYR A 295 -3.92 18.60 -6.60
CA TYR A 295 -2.98 19.60 -7.11
C TYR A 295 -1.68 18.94 -7.60
N PHE A 296 -0.87 19.74 -8.30
CA PHE A 296 0.48 19.39 -8.69
C PHE A 296 1.48 20.39 -8.14
N ASN A 297 2.54 19.90 -7.51
CA ASN A 297 3.63 20.72 -7.01
C ASN A 297 4.98 20.02 -7.19
N GLU A 298 5.94 20.73 -7.77
CA GLU A 298 7.32 20.29 -7.98
C GLU A 298 7.48 18.85 -8.54
N GLY A 299 6.58 18.36 -9.40
CA GLY A 299 6.68 17.01 -9.96
C GLY A 299 5.90 15.94 -9.19
N VAL A 300 5.10 16.34 -8.19
CA VAL A 300 4.23 15.46 -7.40
C VAL A 300 2.77 15.81 -7.67
N ILE A 301 2.00 14.79 -8.03
CA ILE A 301 0.53 14.84 -8.02
C ILE A 301 0.06 14.31 -6.67
N SER A 302 -0.72 15.10 -5.95
CA SER A 302 -1.28 14.74 -4.65
C SER A 302 -2.79 14.65 -4.72
N SER A 303 -3.38 13.73 -3.95
CA SER A 303 -4.80 13.73 -3.60
C SER A 303 -4.92 14.03 -2.11
N VAL A 304 -5.93 14.81 -1.74
CA VAL A 304 -6.43 14.88 -0.35
C VAL A 304 -7.61 13.94 -0.20
#